data_AF-A0A968ZRR6-F1
#
_entry.id   AF-A0A968ZRR6-F1
#
_cell.length_a   1.000
_cell.length_b   1.000
_cell.length_c   1.000
_cell.angle_alpha   90.00
_cell.angle_beta   90.00
_cell.angle_gamma   90.00
#
_symmetry.space_group_name_H-M   'P 1'
#
loop_
_entity.id
_entity.type
_entity.pdbx_description
1 polymer ?
#
loop_
_entity_poly.entity_id
_entity_poly.type
_entity_poly.pdbx_seq_one_letter_code
_entity_poly.pdbx_strand_id
1 'polypeptide(L)'
;MQSKPQEQKDVHWKSYGLDQIAQALVLDALEADKDSLNQSHKMRMATAYGLERFWGEHLRLRNSKKDADKAKSDYWKAAWDELVKVMGKAGVTIPNQPVSAHDVTAIKTMSAELWKLDADVQRVSLSVLTQLCDCLVWWTQRYKGVK
;
A
#
# COMPACT_ATOMS: atom_id res chain seq x y z
N MET A 1 45.26 26.56 -5.09
CA MET A 1 43.93 26.19 -4.55
C MET A 1 42.96 26.12 -5.72
N GLN A 2 42.68 24.93 -6.24
CA GLN A 2 41.64 24.74 -7.25
C GLN A 2 40.39 24.22 -6.54
N SER A 3 39.31 25.01 -6.57
CA SER A 3 37.99 24.64 -6.08
C SER A 3 37.44 23.48 -6.91
N LYS A 4 37.02 22.40 -6.23
CA LYS A 4 36.33 21.28 -6.88
C LYS A 4 35.00 21.75 -7.49
N PRO A 5 34.57 21.24 -8.65
CA PRO A 5 33.23 21.49 -9.16
C PRO A 5 32.21 20.91 -8.18
N GLN A 6 31.23 21.72 -7.76
CA GLN A 6 30.08 21.21 -7.04
C GLN A 6 29.30 20.28 -7.96
N GLU A 7 29.13 19.04 -7.53
CA GLU A 7 28.26 18.04 -8.15
C GLU A 7 26.84 18.59 -8.18
N GLN A 8 26.39 19.02 -9.36
CA GLN A 8 25.03 19.47 -9.60
C GLN A 8 24.13 18.25 -9.51
N LYS A 9 23.46 18.07 -8.37
CA LYS A 9 22.39 17.09 -8.24
C LYS A 9 21.25 17.53 -9.14
N ASP A 10 21.08 16.84 -10.26
CA ASP A 10 19.93 16.98 -11.11
C ASP A 10 18.66 16.65 -10.30
N VAL A 11 17.97 17.70 -9.81
CA VAL A 11 16.65 17.59 -9.19
C VAL A 11 15.62 17.48 -10.32
N HIS A 12 15.68 16.38 -11.07
CA HIS A 12 14.59 16.02 -11.97
C HIS A 12 13.52 15.31 -11.16
N TRP A 13 12.26 15.64 -11.43
CA TRP A 13 11.11 14.94 -10.86
C TRP A 13 11.25 13.43 -11.10
N LYS A 14 11.40 12.67 -10.02
CA LYS A 14 11.49 11.22 -10.05
C LYS A 14 10.22 10.65 -9.43
N SER A 15 9.33 10.14 -10.29
CA SER A 15 8.12 9.45 -9.85
C SER A 15 8.49 8.23 -8.97
N TYR A 16 7.68 7.93 -7.96
CA TYR A 16 7.87 6.75 -7.09
C TYR A 16 7.64 5.41 -7.81
N GLY A 17 7.30 5.41 -9.10
CA GLY A 17 7.05 4.21 -9.88
C GLY A 17 5.72 3.53 -9.54
N LEU A 18 4.76 4.28 -8.98
CA LEU A 18 3.48 3.74 -8.50
C LEU A 18 2.69 2.99 -9.57
N ASP A 19 2.79 3.42 -10.83
CA ASP A 19 2.11 2.74 -11.94
C ASP A 19 2.70 1.34 -12.21
N GLN A 20 4.02 1.19 -12.17
CA GLN A 20 4.70 -0.11 -12.33
C GLN A 20 4.40 -1.04 -11.14
N ILE A 21 4.43 -0.48 -9.92
CA ILE A 21 4.05 -1.20 -8.70
C ILE A 21 2.60 -1.69 -8.80
N ALA A 22 1.69 -0.81 -9.18
CA ALA A 22 0.28 -1.15 -9.31
C ALA A 22 0.04 -2.23 -10.38
N GLN A 23 0.72 -2.16 -11.52
CA GLN A 23 0.64 -3.18 -12.55
C GLN A 23 1.06 -4.54 -12.01
N ALA A 24 2.23 -4.62 -11.35
CA ALA A 24 2.74 -5.86 -10.78
C ALA A 24 1.75 -6.44 -9.76
N LEU A 25 1.31 -5.63 -8.79
CA LEU A 25 0.34 -6.06 -7.77
C LEU A 25 -0.98 -6.56 -8.37
N VAL A 26 -1.48 -5.92 -9.44
CA VAL A 26 -2.70 -6.34 -10.13
C VAL A 26 -2.50 -7.65 -10.88
N LEU A 27 -1.36 -7.85 -11.54
CA LEU A 27 -1.04 -9.10 -12.23
C LEU A 27 -0.88 -10.26 -11.25
N ASP A 28 -0.17 -10.05 -10.14
CA ASP A 28 0.00 -11.04 -9.08
C ASP A 28 -1.36 -11.42 -8.46
N ALA A 29 -2.21 -10.42 -8.19
CA ALA A 29 -3.56 -10.65 -7.68
C ALA A 29 -4.43 -11.39 -8.70
N LEU A 30 -4.32 -11.08 -10.00
CA LEU A 30 -5.05 -11.76 -11.07
C LEU A 30 -4.64 -13.24 -11.19
N GLU A 31 -3.34 -13.54 -11.07
CA GLU A 31 -2.82 -14.90 -11.11
C GLU A 31 -3.26 -15.71 -9.88
N ALA A 32 -3.24 -15.09 -8.69
CA ALA A 32 -3.65 -15.74 -7.46
C ALA A 32 -5.17 -16.00 -7.39
N ASP A 33 -5.98 -14.98 -7.68
CA ASP A 33 -7.44 -15.05 -7.71
C ASP A 33 -8.02 -13.82 -8.44
N LYS A 34 -8.60 -14.06 -9.61
CA LYS A 34 -9.26 -13.04 -10.43
C LYS A 34 -10.31 -12.22 -9.66
N ASP A 35 -11.01 -12.82 -8.70
CA ASP A 35 -12.03 -12.10 -7.90
C ASP A 35 -11.40 -11.11 -6.92
N SER A 36 -10.11 -11.25 -6.61
CA SER A 36 -9.38 -10.32 -5.76
C SER A 36 -9.18 -8.95 -6.41
N LEU A 37 -9.26 -8.85 -7.73
CA LEU A 37 -9.22 -7.56 -8.44
C LEU A 37 -10.38 -6.62 -8.04
N ASN A 38 -11.51 -7.16 -7.57
CA ASN A 38 -12.61 -6.35 -7.05
C ASN A 38 -12.24 -5.59 -5.76
N GLN A 39 -11.07 -5.83 -5.17
CA GLN A 39 -10.59 -5.09 -4.00
C GLN A 39 -10.04 -3.70 -4.34
N SER A 40 -9.52 -3.45 -5.55
CA SER A 40 -8.85 -2.17 -5.86
C SER A 40 -9.76 -0.95 -5.62
N HIS A 41 -11.05 -1.07 -5.93
CA HIS A 41 -12.04 -0.02 -5.63
C HIS A 41 -12.25 0.17 -4.12
N LYS A 42 -12.27 -0.92 -3.36
CA LYS A 42 -12.41 -0.87 -1.90
C LYS A 42 -11.17 -0.27 -1.23
N MET A 43 -9.97 -0.58 -1.75
CA MET A 43 -8.71 0.03 -1.34
C MET A 43 -8.76 1.54 -1.49
N ARG A 44 -9.16 2.03 -2.67
CA ARG A 44 -9.35 3.46 -2.91
C ARG A 44 -10.33 4.10 -1.92
N MET A 45 -11.47 3.45 -1.64
CA MET A 45 -12.44 3.97 -0.68
C MET A 45 -11.91 3.97 0.76
N ALA A 46 -11.07 3.00 1.11
CA ALA A 46 -10.52 2.89 2.46
C ALA A 46 -9.53 4.00 2.81
N THR A 47 -8.84 4.59 1.81
CA THR A 47 -7.87 5.66 2.08
C THR A 47 -8.51 6.89 2.75
N ALA A 48 -9.78 7.16 2.47
CA ALA A 48 -10.55 8.23 3.11
C ALA A 48 -10.72 8.04 4.62
N TYR A 49 -10.55 6.83 5.14
CA TYR A 49 -10.65 6.53 6.57
C TYR A 49 -9.30 6.42 7.28
N GLY A 50 -8.19 6.72 6.59
CA GLY A 50 -6.87 6.78 7.20
C GLY A 50 -6.06 5.48 7.12
N LEU A 51 -4.79 5.58 7.54
CA LEU A 51 -3.79 4.51 7.40
C LEU A 51 -4.14 3.26 8.19
N GLU A 52 -4.60 3.42 9.44
CA GLU A 52 -4.99 2.29 10.28
C GLU A 52 -6.11 1.46 9.65
N ARG A 53 -7.16 2.13 9.14
CA ARG A 53 -8.31 1.43 8.55
C ARG A 53 -7.92 0.74 7.24
N PHE A 54 -7.07 1.37 6.44
CA PHE A 54 -6.53 0.72 5.25
C PHE A 54 -5.71 -0.53 5.61
N TRP A 55 -4.77 -0.40 6.54
CA TRP A 55 -3.95 -1.51 7.01
C TRP A 55 -4.80 -2.62 7.63
N GLY A 56 -5.72 -2.32 8.53
CA GLY A 56 -6.51 -3.33 9.25
C GLY A 56 -7.41 -4.20 8.36
N GLU A 57 -7.71 -3.76 7.14
CA GLU A 57 -8.56 -4.51 6.22
C GLU A 57 -7.95 -5.86 5.79
N HIS A 58 -6.61 -5.96 5.66
CA HIS A 58 -5.97 -7.24 5.37
C HIS A 58 -6.20 -8.25 6.50
N LEU A 59 -6.18 -7.82 7.77
CA LEU A 59 -6.46 -8.68 8.92
C LEU A 59 -7.93 -9.09 8.98
N ARG A 60 -8.85 -8.15 8.69
CA ARG A 60 -10.29 -8.44 8.64
C ARG A 60 -10.60 -9.53 7.60
N LEU A 61 -9.97 -9.44 6.42
CA LEU A 61 -10.09 -10.43 5.36
C LEU A 61 -9.41 -11.74 5.72
N ARG A 62 -8.25 -11.70 6.39
CA ARG A 62 -7.52 -12.90 6.84
C ARG A 62 -8.36 -13.76 7.79
N ASN A 63 -9.12 -13.11 8.67
CA ASN A 63 -9.96 -13.78 9.67
C ASN A 63 -11.31 -14.26 9.10
N SER A 64 -11.55 -14.08 7.80
CA SER A 64 -12.75 -14.59 7.13
C SER A 64 -12.66 -16.11 6.99
N LYS A 65 -13.81 -16.80 7.09
CA LYS A 65 -13.92 -18.25 6.86
C LYS A 65 -13.91 -18.63 5.38
N LYS A 66 -13.84 -17.66 4.47
CA LYS A 66 -13.89 -17.88 3.02
C LYS A 66 -12.46 -17.94 2.48
N ASP A 67 -12.08 -19.04 1.86
CA ASP A 67 -10.75 -19.18 1.24
C ASP A 67 -10.47 -18.07 0.21
N ALA A 68 -11.49 -17.67 -0.55
CA ALA A 68 -11.41 -16.55 -1.50
C ALA A 68 -11.07 -15.20 -0.85
N ASP A 69 -11.24 -15.03 0.46
CA ASP A 69 -10.86 -13.80 1.16
C ASP A 69 -9.37 -13.80 1.56
N LYS A 70 -8.68 -14.94 1.51
CA LYS A 70 -7.24 -15.04 1.73
C LYS A 70 -6.45 -14.31 0.65
N ALA A 71 -6.75 -14.56 -0.63
CA ALA A 71 -6.09 -13.89 -1.76
C ALA A 71 -6.35 -12.37 -1.73
N LYS A 72 -7.57 -11.97 -1.37
CA LYS A 72 -7.91 -10.55 -1.12
C LYS A 72 -7.07 -9.97 0.00
N SER A 73 -6.96 -10.66 1.13
CA SER A 73 -6.11 -10.26 2.26
C SER A 73 -4.64 -10.09 1.83
N ASP A 74 -4.10 -11.06 1.09
CA ASP A 74 -2.73 -11.02 0.56
C ASP A 74 -2.53 -9.78 -0.34
N TYR A 75 -3.49 -9.46 -1.21
CA TYR A 75 -3.43 -8.28 -2.09
C TYR A 75 -3.45 -6.95 -1.30
N TRP A 76 -4.31 -6.82 -0.28
CA TRP A 76 -4.31 -5.65 0.62
C TRP A 76 -2.99 -5.49 1.36
N LYS A 77 -2.43 -6.60 1.85
CA LYS A 77 -1.14 -6.58 2.56
C LYS A 77 0.00 -6.21 1.62
N ALA A 78 0.00 -6.72 0.39
CA ALA A 78 1.01 -6.39 -0.61
C ALA A 78 0.98 -4.90 -0.99
N ALA A 79 -0.21 -4.31 -1.17
CA ALA A 79 -0.35 -2.88 -1.42
C ALA A 79 0.19 -2.03 -0.25
N TRP A 80 -0.07 -2.44 1.00
CA TRP A 80 0.51 -1.80 2.19
C TRP A 80 2.04 -1.92 2.23
N ASP A 81 2.58 -3.10 1.91
CA ASP A 81 4.02 -3.35 1.90
C ASP A 81 4.74 -2.50 0.86
N GLU A 82 4.13 -2.30 -0.31
CA GLU A 82 4.68 -1.41 -1.34
C GLU A 82 4.61 0.06 -0.92
N LEU A 83 3.54 0.50 -0.24
CA LEU A 83 3.51 1.84 0.36
C LEU A 83 4.70 2.04 1.31
N VAL A 84 4.95 1.09 2.22
CA VAL A 84 6.04 1.14 3.19
C VAL A 84 7.40 1.24 2.47
N LYS A 85 7.61 0.44 1.42
CA LYS A 85 8.84 0.49 0.60
C LYS A 85 9.01 1.83 -0.11
N VAL A 86 7.93 2.37 -0.70
CA VAL A 86 7.96 3.66 -1.40
C VAL A 86 8.31 4.79 -0.44
N MET A 87 7.66 4.84 0.71
CA MET A 87 7.87 5.86 1.73
C MET A 87 9.28 5.75 2.33
N GLY A 88 9.80 4.52 2.49
CA GLY A 88 11.18 4.27 2.90
C GLY A 88 12.23 4.86 1.95
N LYS A 89 11.98 4.90 0.64
CA LYS A 89 12.87 5.57 -0.34
C LYS A 89 12.98 7.09 -0.08
N ALA A 90 11.97 7.68 0.55
CA ALA A 90 11.94 9.08 0.95
C ALA A 90 12.38 9.29 2.41
N GLY A 91 12.90 8.26 3.10
CA GLY A 91 13.31 8.32 4.49
C GLY A 91 12.15 8.33 5.49
N VAL A 92 10.92 8.05 5.05
CA VAL A 92 9.74 8.01 5.90
C VAL A 92 9.49 6.57 6.35
N THR A 93 9.45 6.36 7.66
CA THR A 93 9.17 5.04 8.24
C THR A 93 7.68 4.90 8.53
N ILE A 94 7.07 3.82 8.02
CA ILE A 94 5.69 3.43 8.31
C ILE A 94 5.72 2.08 9.05
N PRO A 95 5.01 1.94 10.19
CA PRO A 95 4.87 0.68 10.90
C PRO A 95 4.41 -0.48 9.99
N ASN A 96 5.13 -1.60 10.03
CA ASN A 96 4.81 -2.76 9.18
C ASN A 96 5.22 -4.10 9.78
N GLN A 97 5.21 -4.21 11.11
CA GLN A 97 5.51 -5.48 11.76
C GLN A 97 4.49 -6.56 11.39
N PRO A 98 4.90 -7.83 11.29
CA PRO A 98 3.98 -8.94 11.11
C PRO A 98 3.02 -9.02 12.30
N VAL A 99 1.72 -8.98 12.03
CA VAL A 99 0.65 -9.07 13.04
C VAL A 99 -0.29 -10.21 12.68
N SER A 100 -0.57 -11.10 13.63
CA SER A 100 -1.60 -12.12 13.49
C SER A 100 -2.98 -11.52 13.70
N ALA A 101 -3.96 -11.93 12.90
CA ALA A 101 -5.35 -11.48 13.05
C ALA A 101 -6.00 -11.93 14.37
N HIS A 102 -5.39 -12.88 15.09
CA HIS A 102 -5.85 -13.36 16.39
C HIS A 102 -5.12 -12.74 17.58
N ASP A 103 -4.08 -11.93 17.34
CA ASP A 103 -3.30 -11.27 18.39
C ASP A 103 -3.80 -9.84 18.61
N VAL A 104 -4.80 -9.70 19.49
CA VAL A 104 -5.39 -8.41 19.83
C VAL A 104 -4.37 -7.43 20.40
N THR A 105 -3.35 -7.90 21.10
CA THR A 105 -2.31 -7.05 21.69
C THR A 105 -1.43 -6.48 20.60
N ALA A 106 -0.96 -7.31 19.67
CA ALA A 106 -0.16 -6.85 18.53
C ALA A 106 -0.96 -5.90 17.61
N ILE A 107 -2.25 -6.15 17.40
CA ILE A 107 -3.12 -5.24 16.64
C ILE A 107 -3.19 -3.87 17.31
N LYS A 108 -3.45 -3.81 18.62
CA LYS A 108 -3.48 -2.55 19.37
C LYS A 108 -2.15 -1.80 19.31
N THR A 109 -1.03 -2.53 19.41
CA THR A 109 0.30 -1.94 19.30
C THR A 109 0.50 -1.30 17.92
N MET A 110 0.21 -2.01 16.83
CA MET A 110 0.33 -1.45 15.48
C MET A 110 -0.58 -0.24 15.27
N SER A 111 -1.85 -0.32 15.67
CA SER A 111 -2.78 0.82 15.60
C SER A 111 -2.23 2.05 16.33
N ALA A 112 -1.69 1.85 17.54
CA ALA A 112 -1.09 2.93 18.31
C ALA A 112 0.17 3.51 17.64
N GLU A 113 1.00 2.69 16.98
CA GLU A 113 2.15 3.17 16.21
C GLU A 113 1.70 4.00 15.01
N LEU A 114 0.65 3.58 14.30
CA LEU A 114 0.10 4.33 13.16
C LEU A 114 -0.48 5.69 13.60
N TRP A 115 -1.12 5.76 14.76
CA TRP A 115 -1.67 7.02 15.29
C TRP A 115 -0.59 7.98 15.81
N LYS A 116 0.59 7.46 16.19
CA LYS A 116 1.73 8.26 16.65
C LYS A 116 2.54 8.90 15.52
N LEU A 117 2.27 8.55 14.26
CA LEU A 117 2.93 9.19 13.12
C LEU A 117 2.66 10.69 13.12
N ASP A 118 3.67 11.49 12.80
CA ASP A 118 3.50 12.94 12.67
C ASP A 118 2.45 13.29 11.60
N ALA A 119 1.71 14.38 11.81
CA ALA A 119 0.61 14.76 10.93
C ALA A 119 1.03 14.90 9.45
N ASP A 120 2.23 15.42 9.19
CA ASP A 120 2.74 15.55 7.83
C ASP A 120 3.13 14.20 7.22
N VAL A 121 3.69 13.28 8.02
CA VAL A 121 3.94 11.89 7.60
C VAL A 121 2.63 11.21 7.25
N GLN A 122 1.59 11.36 8.08
CA GLN A 122 0.26 10.78 7.80
C GLN A 122 -0.31 11.32 6.49
N ARG A 123 -0.29 12.65 6.29
CA ARG A 123 -0.83 13.30 5.08
C ARG A 123 -0.10 12.88 3.82
N VAL A 124 1.23 12.88 3.84
CA VAL A 124 2.03 12.47 2.68
C VAL A 124 1.82 10.99 2.38
N SER A 125 1.83 10.12 3.40
CA SER A 125 1.59 8.68 3.24
C SER A 125 0.21 8.41 2.65
N LEU A 126 -0.84 9.12 3.12
CA LEU A 126 -2.19 9.00 2.59
C LEU A 126 -2.30 9.50 1.13
N SER A 127 -1.59 10.56 0.78
CA SER A 127 -1.54 11.07 -0.59
C SER A 127 -0.91 10.04 -1.53
N VAL A 128 0.24 9.48 -1.16
CA VAL A 128 0.93 8.44 -1.93
C VAL A 128 0.09 7.16 -2.02
N LEU A 129 -0.52 6.74 -0.92
CA LEU A 129 -1.41 5.57 -0.89
C LEU A 129 -2.64 5.77 -1.78
N THR A 130 -3.25 6.95 -1.77
CA THR A 130 -4.39 7.28 -2.63
C THR A 130 -3.99 7.22 -4.09
N GLN A 131 -2.83 7.78 -4.45
CA GLN A 131 -2.34 7.71 -5.82
C GLN A 131 -2.01 6.26 -6.25
N LEU A 132 -1.43 5.45 -5.36
CA LEU A 132 -1.23 4.02 -5.61
C LEU A 132 -2.57 3.32 -5.86
N CYS A 133 -3.59 3.59 -5.04
CA CYS A 133 -4.93 3.01 -5.22
C CYS A 133 -5.60 3.44 -6.54
N ASP A 134 -5.40 4.69 -6.97
CA ASP A 134 -5.86 5.15 -8.28
C ASP A 134 -5.19 4.36 -9.43
N CYS A 135 -3.88 4.14 -9.35
CA CYS A 135 -3.15 3.27 -10.29
C CYS A 135 -3.67 1.83 -10.26
N LEU A 136 -3.90 1.24 -9.07
CA LEU A 136 -4.45 -0.12 -8.93
C LEU A 136 -5.82 -0.25 -9.60
N VAL A 137 -6.70 0.73 -9.37
CA VAL A 137 -8.03 0.79 -10.01
C VAL A 137 -7.89 0.85 -11.53
N TRP A 138 -7.02 1.72 -12.04
CA TRP A 138 -6.77 1.87 -13.47
C TRP A 138 -6.32 0.55 -14.12
N TRP A 139 -5.30 -0.10 -13.55
CA TRP A 139 -4.80 -1.38 -14.04
C TRP A 139 -5.84 -2.49 -13.95
N THR A 140 -6.61 -2.54 -12.86
CA THR A 140 -7.70 -3.50 -12.69
C THR A 140 -8.73 -3.41 -13.84
N GLN A 141 -9.07 -2.20 -14.31
CA GLN A 141 -10.03 -2.06 -15.42
C GLN A 141 -9.55 -2.74 -16.71
N ARG A 142 -8.23 -2.84 -16.94
CA ARG A 142 -7.68 -3.47 -18.16
C ARG A 142 -7.88 -4.98 -18.21
N TYR A 143 -8.05 -5.61 -17.05
CA TYR A 143 -8.23 -7.06 -16.94
C TYR A 143 -9.69 -7.44 -16.68
N LYS A 144 -10.60 -6.47 -16.55
CA LYS A 144 -12.03 -6.75 -16.50
C LYS A 144 -12.49 -7.34 -17.83
N GLY A 145 -13.10 -8.52 -17.77
CA GLY A 145 -13.68 -9.19 -18.94
C GLY A 145 -12.71 -10.02 -19.77
N VAL A 146 -11.41 -10.04 -19.45
CA VAL A 146 -10.49 -11.05 -19.97
C VAL A 146 -10.98 -12.39 -19.43
N LYS A 147 -11.46 -13.29 -20.28
CA LYS A 147 -12.03 -14.59 -19.88
C LYS A 147 -10.92 -15.54 -19.46
#